data_AF-A0AAN8VLB6-F1
#
_entry.id   AF-A0AAN8VLB6-F1
#
_cell.length_a   1.000
_cell.length_b   1.000
_cell.length_c   1.000
_cell.angle_alpha   90.00
_cell.angle_beta   90.00
_cell.angle_gamma   90.00
#
_symmetry.space_group_name_H-M   'P 1'
#
loop_
_entity.id
_entity.type
_entity.pdbx_description
1 polymer ?
#
loop_
_entity_poly.entity_id
_entity_poly.type
_entity_poly.pdbx_seq_one_letter_code
_entity_poly.pdbx_strand_id
1 'polypeptide(L)'
;MVPEDGNNISGHGIAFAVSPSTDFSEATASQYLGLFNYSNNGLPSNHVFAVELDSILSPEFYDINDNHVGIDVNSLKSNYSAPATYVSSGGENRSLELISGDPIQVWIDYDGEEKLLNVTVAPAGMEEPKHPLISTSMDLALIFLNSMYVGFSAATGSVASDHYILGWSFNKSGKAQSLAISNLPSYPRQRGSKGKSSLAITISVVALLGIVILLIMGGAYHRWTKKFEELREDWECEYGPRRFCYKDLYKATKGFRDTELLGSGGFGKVYRGVLPSSKVEVAVKTISHDSRQGLREFVAEIVCMGRLSHRNLVQLLGYCRRKGELILVYDYMQNGSLDKFLFGNEKPNLCWPRRFHILKGVASGLLYLHEEWEQVVLHRDVKASNVLLDADLNGQLGDFGLARLYDHGANPQTTHVVGTVGYLAPELTRTSKATTSTDS
;
A
#
# COMPACT_ATOMS: atom_id res chain seq x y z
N MET A 1 -40.27 13.03 16.66
CA MET A 1 -39.25 12.04 16.25
C MET A 1 -38.09 12.15 17.21
N VAL A 2 -37.37 11.06 17.52
CA VAL A 2 -36.31 11.08 18.55
C VAL A 2 -34.97 10.71 17.92
N PRO A 3 -34.00 11.65 17.83
CA PRO A 3 -32.64 11.34 17.39
C PRO A 3 -31.94 10.37 18.34
N GLU A 4 -31.25 9.35 17.81
CA GLU A 4 -30.66 8.28 18.64
C GLU A 4 -29.42 8.75 19.46
N ASP A 5 -28.63 9.68 18.93
CA ASP A 5 -27.33 10.07 19.50
C ASP A 5 -27.29 11.46 20.18
N GLY A 6 -28.43 12.13 20.35
CA GLY A 6 -28.49 13.49 20.92
C GLY A 6 -27.79 14.57 20.07
N ASN A 7 -27.41 14.21 18.84
CA ASN A 7 -27.06 15.16 17.79
C ASN A 7 -28.35 15.72 17.17
N ASN A 8 -28.33 16.98 16.70
CA ASN A 8 -29.45 17.62 15.98
C ASN A 8 -29.67 17.04 14.56
N ILE A 9 -29.33 15.77 14.32
CA ILE A 9 -29.45 15.11 13.03
C ILE A 9 -30.35 13.90 13.23
N SER A 10 -31.54 13.93 12.61
CA SER A 10 -32.55 12.88 12.64
C SER A 10 -32.56 12.08 11.33
N GLY A 11 -33.36 11.01 11.28
CA GLY A 11 -33.73 10.32 10.04
C GLY A 11 -34.68 11.15 9.19
N HIS A 12 -35.02 10.68 8.00
CA HIS A 12 -35.71 11.48 6.97
C HIS A 12 -37.10 11.93 7.44
N GLY A 13 -37.93 11.03 7.98
CA GLY A 13 -39.24 11.48 8.46
C GLY A 13 -40.21 10.34 8.72
N ILE A 14 -41.45 10.73 8.98
CA ILE A 14 -42.59 9.82 9.09
C ILE A 14 -43.78 10.40 8.31
N ALA A 15 -44.50 9.53 7.63
CA ALA A 15 -45.68 9.88 6.86
C ALA A 15 -46.90 9.10 7.34
N PHE A 16 -48.03 9.80 7.49
CA PHE A 16 -49.35 9.18 7.44
C PHE A 16 -49.66 8.88 5.97
N ALA A 17 -49.98 7.64 5.63
CA ALA A 17 -50.16 7.23 4.24
C ALA A 17 -51.49 6.49 4.03
N VAL A 18 -52.09 6.76 2.86
CA VAL A 18 -53.27 6.06 2.34
C VAL A 18 -52.90 5.49 0.97
N SER A 19 -52.96 4.16 0.83
CA SER A 19 -52.47 3.43 -0.35
C SER A 19 -53.41 2.29 -0.77
N PRO A 20 -53.38 1.84 -2.03
CA PRO A 20 -54.20 0.71 -2.48
C PRO A 20 -53.64 -0.67 -2.07
N SER A 21 -52.42 -0.72 -1.53
CA SER A 21 -51.72 -1.94 -1.13
C SER A 21 -50.95 -1.72 0.18
N THR A 22 -50.77 -2.78 0.96
CA THR A 22 -49.84 -2.83 2.10
C THR A 22 -48.45 -3.35 1.71
N ASP A 23 -48.27 -3.75 0.45
CA ASP A 23 -47.00 -4.24 -0.06
C ASP A 23 -46.12 -3.09 -0.54
N PHE A 24 -45.09 -2.79 0.25
CA PHE A 24 -44.05 -1.81 -0.02
C PHE A 24 -42.67 -2.46 -0.10
N SER A 25 -42.58 -3.75 -0.47
CA SER A 25 -41.30 -4.47 -0.53
C SER A 25 -40.26 -3.83 -1.44
N GLU A 26 -40.73 -3.14 -2.48
CA GLU A 26 -39.90 -2.44 -3.47
C GLU A 26 -39.58 -0.99 -3.08
N ALA A 27 -40.10 -0.49 -1.95
CA ALA A 27 -39.83 0.86 -1.50
C ALA A 27 -38.40 0.99 -0.95
N THR A 28 -37.77 2.14 -1.18
CA THR A 28 -36.41 2.41 -0.73
C THR A 28 -36.44 3.07 0.66
N ALA A 29 -35.42 2.79 1.48
CA ALA A 29 -35.17 3.53 2.72
C ALA A 29 -34.70 4.98 2.44
N SER A 30 -34.20 5.69 3.46
CA SER A 30 -33.67 7.06 3.32
C SER A 30 -34.76 8.06 2.91
N GLN A 31 -34.48 8.95 1.95
CA GLN A 31 -35.35 10.05 1.55
C GLN A 31 -36.69 9.61 0.92
N TYR A 32 -36.92 8.31 0.71
CA TYR A 32 -38.16 7.81 0.11
C TYR A 32 -39.30 7.50 1.09
N LEU A 33 -39.08 7.76 2.39
CA LEU A 33 -40.05 7.54 3.49
C LEU A 33 -40.67 6.13 3.55
N GLY A 34 -40.07 5.14 2.87
CA GLY A 34 -40.62 3.80 2.74
C GLY A 34 -41.88 3.69 1.88
N LEU A 35 -42.22 4.74 1.11
CA LEU A 35 -43.42 4.78 0.27
C LEU A 35 -43.11 4.56 -1.22
N PHE A 36 -41.96 5.04 -1.67
CA PHE A 36 -41.59 5.04 -3.09
C PHE A 36 -40.17 4.51 -3.31
N ASN A 37 -39.78 4.40 -4.56
CA ASN A 37 -38.41 4.16 -5.00
C ASN A 37 -38.11 5.04 -6.22
N TYR A 38 -36.87 4.99 -6.71
CA TYR A 38 -36.44 5.79 -7.86
C TYR A 38 -37.31 5.57 -9.12
N SER A 39 -37.86 4.36 -9.30
CA SER A 39 -38.61 3.99 -10.51
C SER A 39 -40.11 4.31 -10.45
N ASN A 40 -40.70 4.39 -9.25
CA ASN A 40 -42.14 4.62 -9.10
C ASN A 40 -42.50 6.01 -8.55
N ASN A 41 -41.54 6.79 -8.05
CA ASN A 41 -41.78 8.15 -7.56
C ASN A 41 -42.37 9.05 -8.66
N GLY A 42 -43.58 9.55 -8.46
CA GLY A 42 -44.31 10.40 -9.40
C GLY A 42 -45.25 9.67 -10.36
N LEU A 43 -45.39 8.35 -10.29
CA LEU A 43 -46.29 7.60 -11.17
C LEU A 43 -47.77 7.76 -10.75
N PRO A 44 -48.67 8.23 -11.63
CA PRO A 44 -50.10 8.36 -11.31
C PRO A 44 -50.78 7.04 -10.92
N SER A 45 -50.22 5.90 -11.33
CA SER A 45 -50.70 4.56 -11.02
C SER A 45 -50.48 4.13 -9.57
N ASN A 46 -49.73 4.91 -8.76
CA ASN A 46 -49.47 4.56 -7.37
C ASN A 46 -50.73 4.69 -6.51
N HIS A 47 -51.60 5.67 -6.79
CA HIS A 47 -52.77 6.01 -5.99
C HIS A 47 -52.43 6.22 -4.49
N VAL A 48 -51.26 6.79 -4.19
CA VAL A 48 -50.79 7.05 -2.82
C VAL A 48 -51.02 8.51 -2.47
N PHE A 49 -51.62 8.73 -1.30
CA PHE A 49 -51.69 10.01 -0.62
C PHE A 49 -50.91 9.92 0.68
N ALA A 50 -50.09 10.91 0.98
CA ALA A 50 -49.39 10.98 2.25
C ALA A 50 -49.37 12.40 2.83
N VAL A 51 -49.33 12.47 4.16
CA VAL A 51 -48.97 13.67 4.91
C VAL A 51 -47.67 13.37 5.64
N GLU A 52 -46.59 13.99 5.20
CA GLU A 52 -45.24 13.76 5.70
C GLU A 52 -44.83 14.80 6.76
N LEU A 53 -44.07 14.32 7.73
CA LEU A 53 -43.33 15.13 8.70
C LEU A 53 -41.86 14.88 8.40
N ASP A 54 -41.25 15.77 7.61
CA ASP A 54 -39.88 15.66 7.13
C ASP A 54 -38.95 16.54 7.96
N SER A 55 -37.84 15.94 8.40
CA SER A 55 -36.81 16.57 9.22
C SER A 55 -35.45 16.69 8.54
N ILE A 56 -35.37 16.45 7.24
CA ILE A 56 -34.16 16.51 6.43
C ILE A 56 -34.44 17.25 5.14
N LEU A 57 -33.64 18.27 4.83
CA LEU A 57 -33.70 18.93 3.54
C LEU A 57 -33.17 17.99 2.44
N SER A 58 -34.05 17.59 1.52
CA SER A 58 -33.76 16.80 0.32
C SER A 58 -33.92 17.66 -0.94
N PRO A 59 -32.85 18.32 -1.44
CA PRO A 59 -32.94 19.23 -2.58
C PRO A 59 -33.49 18.58 -3.86
N GLU A 60 -33.32 17.27 -4.03
CA GLU A 60 -33.86 16.51 -5.17
C GLU A 60 -35.39 16.48 -5.22
N PHE A 61 -36.08 16.67 -4.09
CA PHE A 61 -37.54 16.66 -3.99
C PHE A 61 -38.15 18.05 -3.84
N TYR A 62 -37.31 19.09 -3.90
CA TYR A 62 -37.71 20.51 -3.76
C TYR A 62 -38.24 20.87 -2.37
N ASP A 63 -37.71 20.23 -1.34
CA ASP A 63 -38.02 20.52 0.05
C ASP A 63 -37.78 21.99 0.38
N ILE A 64 -38.69 22.57 1.16
CA ILE A 64 -38.64 23.99 1.50
C ILE A 64 -37.63 24.30 2.62
N ASN A 65 -37.38 23.34 3.51
CA ASN A 65 -36.39 23.36 4.59
C ASN A 65 -36.28 21.96 5.22
N ASP A 66 -35.46 21.83 6.27
CA ASP A 66 -35.21 20.63 7.06
C ASP A 66 -36.19 20.42 8.23
N ASN A 67 -37.33 21.11 8.25
CA ASN A 67 -38.35 21.00 9.31
C ASN A 67 -39.72 21.42 8.78
N HIS A 68 -40.37 20.57 8.00
CA HIS A 68 -41.62 20.89 7.32
C HIS A 68 -42.66 19.76 7.35
N VAL A 69 -43.90 20.16 7.04
CA VAL A 69 -45.01 19.26 6.81
C VAL A 69 -45.35 19.31 5.32
N GLY A 70 -45.45 18.16 4.67
CA GLY A 70 -45.76 18.02 3.26
C GLY A 70 -47.08 17.26 3.03
N ILE A 71 -47.75 17.57 1.92
CA ILE A 71 -48.88 16.81 1.37
C ILE A 71 -48.44 16.25 0.03
N ASP A 72 -48.41 14.93 -0.06
CA ASP A 72 -47.82 14.18 -1.16
C ASP A 72 -48.88 13.38 -1.90
N VAL A 73 -48.86 13.50 -3.23
CA VAL A 73 -49.71 12.68 -4.11
C VAL A 73 -48.80 11.96 -5.10
N ASN A 74 -48.70 10.64 -4.94
CA ASN A 74 -47.91 9.73 -5.78
C ASN A 74 -46.40 10.03 -5.87
N SER A 75 -45.89 11.01 -5.14
CA SER A 75 -44.54 11.59 -5.28
C SER A 75 -44.07 12.17 -3.95
N LEU A 76 -42.76 12.11 -3.66
CA LEU A 76 -42.11 12.80 -2.53
C LEU A 76 -41.90 14.29 -2.76
N LYS A 77 -42.05 14.75 -4.00
CA LYS A 77 -42.21 16.18 -4.24
C LYS A 77 -43.60 16.59 -3.77
N SER A 78 -43.70 17.25 -2.61
CA SER A 78 -44.98 17.63 -2.04
C SER A 78 -45.76 18.57 -2.96
N ASN A 79 -47.06 18.31 -3.09
CA ASN A 79 -48.01 19.18 -3.78
C ASN A 79 -48.19 20.49 -3.01
N TYR A 80 -48.17 20.40 -1.68
CA TYR A 80 -48.23 21.52 -0.76
C TYR A 80 -47.30 21.23 0.41
N SER A 81 -46.52 22.22 0.84
CA SER A 81 -45.67 22.10 2.01
C SER A 81 -45.62 23.41 2.78
N ALA A 82 -45.42 23.32 4.09
CA ALA A 82 -45.27 24.48 4.97
C ALA A 82 -44.26 24.16 6.08
N PRO A 83 -43.45 25.15 6.53
CA PRO A 83 -42.56 24.96 7.68
C PRO A 83 -43.37 24.50 8.89
N ALA A 84 -42.84 23.59 9.71
CA ALA A 84 -43.57 23.07 10.86
C ALA A 84 -43.75 24.18 11.91
N THR A 85 -44.91 24.83 11.89
CA THR A 85 -45.30 25.91 12.81
C THR A 85 -46.75 25.73 13.26
N TYR A 86 -47.13 26.36 14.37
CA TYR A 86 -48.51 26.37 14.84
C TYR A 86 -48.90 27.73 15.42
N VAL A 87 -50.18 28.08 15.29
CA VAL A 87 -50.72 29.29 15.91
C VAL A 87 -51.17 28.96 17.34
N SER A 88 -50.51 29.56 18.32
CA SER A 88 -50.86 29.41 19.74
C SER A 88 -52.21 30.07 20.07
N SER A 89 -52.79 29.75 21.23
CA SER A 89 -54.05 30.35 21.68
C SER A 89 -54.02 31.89 21.79
N GLY A 90 -52.82 32.48 21.91
CA GLY A 90 -52.60 33.93 21.90
C GLY A 90 -52.50 34.56 20.50
N GLY A 91 -52.63 33.78 19.43
CA GLY A 91 -52.53 34.25 18.05
C GLY A 91 -51.10 34.35 17.49
N GLU A 92 -50.09 33.99 18.29
CA GLU A 92 -48.69 33.99 17.85
C GLU A 92 -48.37 32.73 17.05
N ASN A 93 -47.69 32.88 15.91
CA ASN A 93 -47.13 31.75 15.16
C ASN A 93 -45.81 31.28 15.83
N ARG A 94 -45.74 30.00 16.21
CA ARG A 94 -44.60 29.40 16.90
C ARG A 94 -43.99 28.27 16.08
N SER A 95 -42.67 28.22 16.06
CA SER A 95 -41.94 27.10 15.45
C SER A 95 -42.18 25.81 16.22
N LEU A 96 -42.35 24.70 15.49
CA LEU A 96 -42.48 23.36 16.00
C LEU A 96 -41.32 22.53 15.47
N GLU A 97 -40.39 22.15 16.35
CA GLU A 97 -39.25 21.34 15.97
C GLU A 97 -39.64 19.86 15.97
N LEU A 98 -39.70 19.26 14.78
CA LEU A 98 -40.15 17.87 14.59
C LEU A 98 -39.22 16.84 15.25
N ILE A 99 -37.94 17.21 15.41
CA ILE A 99 -36.87 16.39 16.01
C ILE A 99 -36.62 16.68 17.50
N SER A 100 -37.44 17.51 18.12
CA SER A 100 -37.32 17.88 19.55
C SER A 100 -37.37 16.70 20.52
N GLY A 101 -37.93 15.56 20.07
CA GLY A 101 -38.25 14.42 20.92
C GLY A 101 -39.48 14.64 21.80
N ASP A 102 -40.05 15.84 21.80
CA ASP A 102 -41.30 16.13 22.49
C ASP A 102 -42.49 15.55 21.68
N PRO A 103 -43.53 15.04 22.35
CA PRO A 103 -44.72 14.55 21.66
C PRO A 103 -45.43 15.64 20.86
N ILE A 104 -45.72 15.35 19.59
CA ILE A 104 -46.45 16.21 18.66
C ILE A 104 -47.76 15.53 18.30
N GLN A 105 -48.82 16.31 18.14
CA GLN A 105 -50.12 15.88 17.65
C GLN A 105 -50.40 16.50 16.27
N VAL A 106 -50.90 15.66 15.36
CA VAL A 106 -51.26 16.03 13.99
C VAL A 106 -52.73 15.68 13.76
N TRP A 107 -53.47 16.62 13.17
CA TRP A 107 -54.84 16.45 12.71
C TRP A 107 -54.87 16.54 11.19
N ILE A 108 -55.52 15.58 10.56
CA ILE A 108 -55.71 15.52 9.10
C ILE A 108 -57.21 15.37 8.88
N ASP A 109 -57.85 16.47 8.54
CA ASP A 109 -59.30 16.55 8.33
C ASP A 109 -59.61 16.82 6.86
N TYR A 110 -60.49 16.00 6.29
CA TYR A 110 -60.92 16.12 4.91
C TYR A 110 -62.43 16.29 4.84
N ASP A 111 -62.87 17.38 4.22
CA ASP A 111 -64.25 17.63 3.85
C ASP A 111 -64.47 17.18 2.40
N GLY A 112 -65.24 16.11 2.20
CA GLY A 112 -65.51 15.56 0.88
C GLY A 112 -66.51 16.35 0.04
N GLU A 113 -67.36 17.18 0.66
CA GLU A 113 -68.32 18.04 -0.06
C GLU A 113 -67.61 19.29 -0.59
N GLU A 114 -66.82 19.95 0.26
CA GLU A 114 -66.04 21.14 -0.09
C GLU A 114 -64.70 20.81 -0.76
N LYS A 115 -64.31 19.52 -0.78
CA LYS A 115 -63.01 19.03 -1.26
C LYS A 115 -61.84 19.72 -0.58
N LEU A 116 -61.97 19.95 0.73
CA LEU A 116 -61.03 20.73 1.52
C LEU A 116 -60.23 19.81 2.42
N LEU A 117 -58.91 19.84 2.28
CA LEU A 117 -57.97 19.13 3.13
C LEU A 117 -57.28 20.12 4.07
N ASN A 118 -57.43 19.87 5.37
CA ASN A 118 -56.77 20.62 6.43
C ASN A 118 -55.78 19.73 7.17
N VAL A 119 -54.55 20.23 7.29
CA VAL A 119 -53.50 19.62 8.10
C VAL A 119 -53.12 20.59 9.20
N THR A 120 -53.28 20.18 10.46
CA THR A 120 -52.95 20.97 11.64
C THR A 120 -51.91 20.22 12.47
N VAL A 121 -50.93 20.93 13.00
CA VAL A 121 -49.90 20.36 13.88
C VAL A 121 -49.74 21.21 15.14
N ALA A 122 -49.48 20.58 16.29
CA ALA A 122 -49.16 21.27 17.53
C ALA A 122 -48.45 20.33 18.52
N PRO A 123 -47.72 20.85 19.52
CA PRO A 123 -47.31 20.08 20.69
C PRO A 123 -48.50 19.33 21.33
N ALA A 124 -48.28 18.06 21.70
CA ALA A 124 -49.34 17.22 22.25
C ALA A 124 -49.83 17.76 23.60
N GLY A 125 -51.14 17.64 23.84
CA GLY A 125 -51.79 18.14 25.06
C GLY A 125 -52.36 19.56 24.94
N MET A 126 -52.16 20.23 23.81
CA MET A 126 -52.87 21.47 23.49
C MET A 126 -54.19 21.20 22.77
N GLU A 127 -55.11 22.16 22.85
CA GLU A 127 -56.31 22.17 22.02
C GLU A 127 -55.92 22.36 20.54
N GLU A 128 -56.67 21.72 19.64
CA GLU A 128 -56.48 21.82 18.19
C GLU A 128 -56.46 23.30 17.75
N PRO A 129 -55.36 23.79 17.14
CA PRO A 129 -55.30 25.17 16.64
C PRO A 129 -56.43 25.47 15.65
N LYS A 130 -57.07 26.64 15.79
CA LYS A 130 -58.15 27.08 14.89
C LYS A 130 -57.67 27.36 13.46
N HIS A 131 -56.39 27.64 13.29
CA HIS A 131 -55.78 27.89 11.99
C HIS A 131 -54.96 26.65 11.61
N PRO A 132 -55.37 25.89 10.59
CA PRO A 132 -54.57 24.77 10.10
C PRO A 132 -53.25 25.27 9.53
N LEU A 133 -52.23 24.42 9.59
CA LEU A 133 -50.92 24.71 9.01
C LEU A 133 -51.03 24.75 7.47
N ILE A 134 -51.73 23.78 6.89
CA ILE A 134 -52.02 23.73 5.46
C ILE A 134 -53.53 23.56 5.29
N SER A 135 -54.14 24.41 4.47
CA SER A 135 -55.54 24.31 4.04
C SER A 135 -55.60 24.44 2.54
N THR A 136 -56.04 23.37 1.85
CA THR A 136 -55.99 23.32 0.39
C THR A 136 -57.19 22.58 -0.21
N SER A 137 -57.58 23.01 -1.41
CA SER A 137 -58.61 22.33 -2.20
C SER A 137 -57.99 21.14 -2.92
N MET A 138 -58.42 19.92 -2.58
CA MET A 138 -57.93 18.68 -3.16
C MET A 138 -59.07 17.67 -3.29
N ASP A 139 -59.28 17.14 -4.49
CA ASP A 139 -60.29 16.10 -4.72
C ASP A 139 -59.70 14.70 -4.51
N LEU A 140 -59.80 14.18 -3.28
CA LEU A 140 -59.27 12.85 -2.96
C LEU A 140 -59.96 11.72 -3.74
N ALA A 141 -61.16 11.95 -4.29
CA ALA A 141 -61.85 10.95 -5.11
C ALA A 141 -61.13 10.68 -6.46
N LEU A 142 -60.26 11.59 -6.90
CA LEU A 142 -59.40 11.38 -8.07
C LEU A 142 -58.18 10.51 -7.78
N ILE A 143 -57.83 10.35 -6.50
CA ILE A 143 -56.64 9.62 -6.06
C ILE A 143 -57.06 8.25 -5.53
N PHE A 144 -58.11 8.21 -4.69
CA PHE A 144 -58.50 7.00 -3.97
C PHE A 144 -59.27 6.03 -4.85
N LEU A 145 -58.94 4.75 -4.71
CA LEU A 145 -59.68 3.65 -5.28
C LEU A 145 -60.79 3.19 -4.33
N ASN A 146 -61.61 2.23 -4.78
CA ASN A 146 -62.71 1.68 -3.99
C ASN A 146 -62.27 1.04 -2.66
N SER A 147 -61.01 0.63 -2.54
CA SER A 147 -60.45 0.01 -1.34
C SER A 147 -59.04 0.53 -1.13
N MET A 148 -58.82 1.08 0.06
CA MET A 148 -57.56 1.71 0.47
C MET A 148 -57.18 1.19 1.86
N TYR A 149 -55.89 1.18 2.14
CA TYR A 149 -55.29 0.93 3.43
C TYR A 149 -54.80 2.25 4.01
N VAL A 150 -54.86 2.38 5.34
CA VAL A 150 -54.42 3.56 6.07
C VAL A 150 -53.38 3.12 7.08
N GLY A 151 -52.26 3.83 7.14
CA GLY A 151 -51.18 3.50 8.07
C GLY A 151 -50.12 4.59 8.15
N PHE A 152 -48.97 4.20 8.68
CA PHE A 152 -47.80 5.05 8.81
C PHE A 152 -46.61 4.39 8.14
N SER A 153 -45.80 5.18 7.47
CA SER A 153 -44.51 4.75 6.91
C SER A 153 -43.43 5.68 7.42
N ALA A 154 -42.26 5.13 7.75
CA ALA A 154 -41.11 5.90 8.17
C ALA A 154 -39.85 5.26 7.60
N ALA A 155 -38.86 6.09 7.29
CA ALA A 155 -37.57 5.62 6.82
C ALA A 155 -36.44 6.28 7.60
N THR A 156 -35.44 5.46 7.94
CA THR A 156 -34.17 5.94 8.48
C THR A 156 -33.14 6.06 7.36
N GLY A 157 -32.24 7.03 7.47
CA GLY A 157 -31.17 7.27 6.51
C GLY A 157 -29.81 6.82 7.04
N SER A 158 -28.77 7.60 6.73
CA SER A 158 -27.40 7.38 7.25
C SER A 158 -27.29 7.57 8.78
N VAL A 159 -28.28 8.23 9.39
CA VAL A 159 -28.45 8.35 10.84
C VAL A 159 -29.76 7.67 11.22
N ALA A 160 -29.70 6.80 12.22
CA ALA A 160 -30.88 6.13 12.76
C ALA A 160 -31.68 7.09 13.65
N SER A 161 -33.00 7.02 13.53
CA SER A 161 -33.95 7.82 14.30
C SER A 161 -35.14 6.94 14.67
N ASP A 162 -35.60 7.12 15.90
CA ASP A 162 -36.77 6.40 16.38
C ASP A 162 -38.04 7.23 16.12
N HIS A 163 -38.99 6.61 15.43
CA HIS A 163 -40.30 7.17 15.16
C HIS A 163 -41.36 6.45 15.99
N TYR A 164 -41.84 7.11 17.05
CA TYR A 164 -42.85 6.55 17.95
C TYR A 164 -44.24 7.10 17.63
N ILE A 165 -45.19 6.23 17.29
CA ILE A 165 -46.62 6.55 17.29
C ILE A 165 -47.18 6.21 18.67
N LEU A 166 -47.39 7.22 19.51
CA LEU A 166 -47.90 7.04 20.87
C LEU A 166 -49.39 6.64 20.89
N GLY A 167 -50.14 7.09 19.89
CA GLY A 167 -51.53 6.76 19.69
C GLY A 167 -52.05 7.42 18.42
N TRP A 168 -53.10 6.85 17.83
CA TRP A 168 -53.77 7.41 16.66
C TRP A 168 -55.25 7.03 16.70
N SER A 169 -56.07 7.85 16.05
CA SER A 169 -57.52 7.64 15.91
C SER A 169 -57.90 7.93 14.47
N PHE A 170 -58.71 7.06 13.88
CA PHE A 170 -59.15 7.22 12.50
C PHE A 170 -60.66 7.07 12.40
N ASN A 171 -61.30 7.98 11.67
CA ASN A 171 -62.71 7.89 11.33
C ASN A 171 -62.89 8.30 9.87
N LYS A 172 -63.59 7.47 9.10
CA LYS A 172 -63.92 7.73 7.69
C LYS A 172 -65.18 8.57 7.50
N SER A 173 -66.01 8.73 8.53
CA SER A 173 -67.30 9.39 8.46
C SER A 173 -67.57 10.14 9.76
N GLY A 174 -67.27 11.44 9.73
CA GLY A 174 -67.34 12.34 10.88
C GLY A 174 -65.98 12.50 11.58
N LYS A 175 -65.97 13.24 12.69
CA LYS A 175 -64.74 13.57 13.42
C LYS A 175 -64.15 12.31 14.09
N ALA A 176 -62.82 12.18 14.04
CA ALA A 176 -62.12 11.13 14.78
C ALA A 176 -62.22 11.36 16.30
N GLN A 177 -62.15 10.28 17.08
CA GLN A 177 -62.18 10.37 18.54
C GLN A 177 -60.94 11.11 19.06
N SER A 178 -61.13 12.12 19.91
CA SER A 178 -60.01 12.82 20.54
C SER A 178 -59.17 11.88 21.42
N LEU A 179 -57.85 12.02 21.35
CA LEU A 179 -56.91 11.21 22.11
C LEU A 179 -56.78 11.75 23.54
N ALA A 180 -56.97 10.87 24.53
CA ALA A 180 -56.68 11.19 25.93
C ALA A 180 -55.15 11.16 26.16
N ILE A 181 -54.49 12.30 25.95
CA ILE A 181 -53.02 12.44 25.98
C ILE A 181 -52.40 11.90 27.28
N SER A 182 -53.09 12.06 28.41
CA SER A 182 -52.66 11.54 29.72
C SER A 182 -52.58 10.01 29.81
N ASN A 183 -53.29 9.30 28.92
CA ASN A 183 -53.38 7.84 28.92
C ASN A 183 -52.43 7.21 27.88
N LEU A 184 -51.72 8.02 27.09
CA LEU A 184 -50.78 7.52 26.11
C LEU A 184 -49.52 6.95 26.79
N PRO A 185 -48.93 5.89 26.23
CA PRO A 185 -47.70 5.33 26.74
C PRO A 185 -46.57 6.36 26.71
N SER A 186 -45.71 6.33 27.72
CA SER A 186 -44.45 7.08 27.67
C SER A 186 -43.51 6.43 26.66
N TYR A 187 -42.86 7.23 25.83
CA TYR A 187 -41.80 6.72 24.96
C TYR A 187 -40.53 6.40 25.79
N PRO A 188 -39.66 5.48 25.32
CA PRO A 188 -38.41 5.20 25.98
C PRO A 188 -37.55 6.47 26.01
N ARG A 189 -37.37 7.09 27.17
CA ARG A 189 -36.36 8.14 27.31
C ARG A 189 -34.99 7.50 27.10
N GLN A 190 -34.35 7.79 25.97
CA GLN A 190 -32.93 7.53 25.74
C GLN A 190 -32.19 8.03 26.98
N ARG A 191 -31.62 7.10 27.77
CA ARG A 191 -30.76 7.44 28.91
C ARG A 191 -29.63 8.24 28.32
N GLY A 192 -29.64 9.56 28.56
CA GLY A 192 -28.59 10.47 28.08
C GLY A 192 -27.24 9.79 28.23
N SER A 193 -26.56 9.56 27.10
CA SER A 193 -25.34 8.77 27.11
C SER A 193 -24.38 9.48 28.05
N LYS A 194 -24.08 8.84 29.19
CA LYS A 194 -22.98 9.29 30.04
C LYS A 194 -21.72 9.07 29.22
N GLY A 195 -21.25 10.14 28.57
CA GLY A 195 -19.93 10.33 28.01
C GLY A 195 -19.25 9.06 27.45
N LYS A 196 -19.69 8.58 26.28
CA LYS A 196 -18.86 7.69 25.45
C LYS A 196 -17.93 8.44 24.49
N SER A 197 -17.80 9.77 24.63
CA SER A 197 -16.94 10.57 23.76
C SER A 197 -15.44 10.25 23.97
N SER A 198 -15.00 9.89 25.19
CA SER A 198 -13.58 9.62 25.42
C SER A 198 -13.12 8.28 24.82
N LEU A 199 -13.96 7.23 24.82
CA LEU A 199 -13.56 5.92 24.32
C LEU A 199 -13.51 5.90 22.79
N ALA A 200 -14.47 6.52 22.12
CA ALA A 200 -14.49 6.62 20.66
C ALA A 200 -13.32 7.48 20.15
N ILE A 201 -13.06 8.64 20.77
CA ILE A 201 -11.89 9.46 20.45
C ILE A 201 -10.59 8.70 20.72
N THR A 202 -10.50 7.96 21.83
CA THR A 202 -9.31 7.15 22.14
C THR A 202 -9.11 6.03 21.10
N ILE A 203 -10.17 5.34 20.67
CA ILE A 203 -10.10 4.30 19.64
C ILE A 203 -9.68 4.92 18.29
N SER A 204 -10.24 6.06 17.91
CA SER A 204 -9.87 6.78 16.69
C SER A 204 -8.42 7.27 16.73
N VAL A 205 -7.94 7.79 17.86
CA VAL A 205 -6.55 8.23 18.04
C VAL A 205 -5.58 7.04 18.04
N VAL A 206 -5.94 5.92 18.68
CA VAL A 206 -5.13 4.69 18.67
C VAL A 206 -5.08 4.07 17.28
N ALA A 207 -6.20 4.06 16.53
CA ALA A 207 -6.23 3.61 15.15
C ALA A 207 -5.38 4.50 14.24
N LEU A 208 -5.46 5.82 14.41
CA LEU A 208 -4.63 6.78 13.68
C LEU A 208 -3.14 6.59 14.00
N LEU A 209 -2.79 6.40 15.28
CA LEU A 209 -1.42 6.10 15.70
C LEU A 209 -0.93 4.77 15.10
N GLY A 210 -1.79 3.75 15.05
CA GLY A 210 -1.51 2.45 14.43
C GLY A 210 -1.21 2.59 12.93
N ILE A 211 -2.00 3.38 12.21
CA ILE A 211 -1.77 3.69 10.79
C ILE A 211 -0.45 4.45 10.61
N VAL A 212 -0.17 5.46 11.45
CA VAL A 212 1.09 6.22 11.39
C VAL A 212 2.29 5.32 11.67
N ILE A 213 2.21 4.41 12.66
CA ILE A 213 3.26 3.43 12.94
C ILE A 213 3.43 2.47 11.76
N LEU A 214 2.35 2.00 11.14
CA LEU A 214 2.42 1.16 9.94
C LEU A 214 3.04 1.90 8.75
N LEU A 215 2.77 3.19 8.57
CA LEU A 215 3.40 4.02 7.54
C LEU A 215 4.88 4.28 7.84
N ILE A 216 5.26 4.50 9.10
CA ILE A 216 6.66 4.63 9.51
C ILE A 216 7.39 3.30 9.36
N MET A 217 6.80 2.19 9.78
CA MET A 217 7.33 0.83 9.60
C MET A 217 7.43 0.47 8.13
N GLY A 218 6.42 0.79 7.33
CA GLY A 218 6.40 0.60 5.88
C GLY A 218 7.41 1.49 5.16
N GLY A 219 7.58 2.74 5.59
CA GLY A 219 8.59 3.67 5.08
C GLY A 219 10.00 3.32 5.54
N ALA A 220 10.17 2.79 6.75
CA ALA A 220 11.43 2.27 7.28
C ALA A 220 11.79 0.96 6.60
N TYR A 221 10.82 0.07 6.37
CA TYR A 221 10.95 -1.15 5.59
C TYR A 221 11.26 -0.82 4.14
N HIS A 222 10.55 0.13 3.53
CA HIS A 222 10.85 0.60 2.17
C HIS A 222 12.22 1.29 2.09
N ARG A 223 12.61 2.08 3.10
CA ARG A 223 13.98 2.61 3.20
C ARG A 223 15.00 1.50 3.43
N TRP A 224 14.66 0.45 4.15
CA TRP A 224 15.53 -0.69 4.42
C TRP A 224 15.68 -1.50 3.12
N THR A 225 14.60 -1.87 2.45
CA THR A 225 14.60 -2.54 1.15
C THR A 225 15.27 -1.69 0.09
N LYS A 226 15.05 -0.36 0.03
CA LYS A 226 15.82 0.56 -0.85
C LYS A 226 17.28 0.71 -0.42
N LYS A 227 17.57 0.63 0.88
CA LYS A 227 18.97 0.59 1.35
C LYS A 227 19.63 -0.69 0.85
N PHE A 228 18.89 -1.79 0.76
CA PHE A 228 19.27 -3.09 0.20
C PHE A 228 18.82 -3.28 -1.26
N GLU A 229 18.46 -2.23 -2.00
CA GLU A 229 18.11 -2.36 -3.42
C GLU A 229 19.40 -2.66 -4.15
N GLU A 230 19.52 -3.91 -4.57
CA GLU A 230 20.66 -4.41 -5.32
C GLU A 230 20.44 -4.02 -6.78
N LEU A 231 21.30 -3.15 -7.30
CA LEU A 231 21.35 -2.80 -8.72
C LEU A 231 21.63 -4.10 -9.49
N ARG A 232 20.63 -4.56 -10.23
CA ARG A 232 20.70 -5.73 -11.11
C ARG A 232 20.73 -5.21 -12.54
N GLU A 233 21.88 -5.33 -13.20
CA GLU A 233 22.08 -4.94 -14.59
C GLU A 233 21.82 -6.14 -15.52
N ASP A 234 21.40 -5.90 -16.77
CA ASP A 234 20.91 -6.94 -17.69
C ASP A 234 21.91 -8.08 -17.97
N TRP A 235 23.21 -7.81 -17.86
CA TRP A 235 24.28 -8.80 -18.03
C TRP A 235 24.34 -9.84 -16.90
N GLU A 236 23.73 -9.58 -15.74
CA GLU A 236 23.70 -10.51 -14.59
C GLU A 236 22.78 -11.72 -14.81
N CYS A 237 21.87 -11.65 -15.79
CA CYS A 237 20.91 -12.71 -16.10
C CYS A 237 21.49 -13.84 -16.96
N GLU A 238 22.64 -13.60 -17.63
CA GLU A 238 23.11 -14.53 -18.64
C GLU A 238 24.05 -15.60 -18.06
N TYR A 239 25.16 -15.27 -17.36
CA TYR A 239 26.17 -16.32 -17.02
C TYR A 239 27.15 -16.01 -15.85
N GLY A 240 26.74 -15.29 -14.80
CA GLY A 240 27.67 -14.85 -13.73
C GLY A 240 27.87 -15.83 -12.55
N PRO A 241 29.02 -15.80 -11.85
CA PRO A 241 29.27 -16.53 -10.61
C PRO A 241 28.34 -16.06 -9.47
N ARG A 242 28.20 -16.85 -8.39
CA ARG A 242 27.17 -16.63 -7.35
C ARG A 242 27.24 -15.22 -6.75
N ARG A 243 26.14 -14.47 -6.79
CA ARG A 243 26.06 -13.17 -6.10
C ARG A 243 25.96 -13.36 -4.58
N PHE A 244 26.85 -12.71 -3.84
CA PHE A 244 26.86 -12.72 -2.38
C PHE A 244 26.18 -11.46 -1.81
N CYS A 245 25.41 -11.63 -0.72
CA CYS A 245 24.87 -10.49 0.00
C CYS A 245 25.98 -9.76 0.76
N TYR A 246 26.04 -8.43 0.65
CA TYR A 246 27.01 -7.60 1.37
C TYR A 246 26.98 -7.88 2.89
N LYS A 247 25.80 -8.11 3.46
CA LYS A 247 25.63 -8.41 4.89
C LYS A 247 26.39 -9.67 5.31
N ASP A 248 26.44 -10.68 4.45
CA ASP A 248 27.13 -11.93 4.74
C ASP A 248 28.64 -11.76 4.62
N LEU A 249 29.11 -11.00 3.62
CA LEU A 249 30.53 -10.66 3.49
C LEU A 249 31.01 -9.78 4.65
N TYR A 250 30.23 -8.77 5.05
CA TYR A 250 30.52 -7.93 6.21
C TYR A 250 30.63 -8.76 7.49
N LYS A 251 29.74 -9.75 7.69
CA LYS A 251 29.86 -10.67 8.84
C LYS A 251 31.07 -11.59 8.71
N ALA A 252 31.31 -12.12 7.52
CA ALA A 252 32.42 -13.04 7.25
C ALA A 252 33.77 -12.39 7.57
N THR A 253 33.94 -11.13 7.21
CA THR A 253 35.17 -10.33 7.43
C THR A 253 35.18 -9.58 8.77
N LYS A 254 34.22 -9.87 9.67
CA LYS A 254 34.04 -9.18 10.97
C LYS A 254 33.94 -7.66 10.85
N GLY A 255 33.38 -7.18 9.75
CA GLY A 255 33.20 -5.78 9.41
C GLY A 255 34.38 -5.17 8.67
N PHE A 256 35.08 -5.95 7.84
CA PHE A 256 36.30 -5.53 7.12
C PHE A 256 37.37 -4.97 8.07
N ARG A 257 37.57 -5.64 9.20
CA ARG A 257 38.58 -5.23 10.19
C ARG A 257 39.98 -5.41 9.65
N ASP A 258 40.88 -4.49 9.99
CA ASP A 258 42.29 -4.57 9.62
C ASP A 258 42.98 -5.85 10.14
N THR A 259 42.46 -6.46 11.22
CA THR A 259 42.95 -7.76 11.72
C THR A 259 42.75 -8.92 10.75
N GLU A 260 41.83 -8.79 9.80
CA GLU A 260 41.57 -9.79 8.76
C GLU A 260 42.20 -9.37 7.41
N LEU A 261 42.95 -8.26 7.34
CA LEU A 261 43.55 -7.79 6.10
C LEU A 261 44.70 -8.72 5.66
N LEU A 262 44.58 -9.31 4.48
CA LEU A 262 45.58 -10.19 3.86
C LEU A 262 46.58 -9.41 2.99
N GLY A 263 46.13 -8.28 2.41
CA GLY A 263 46.94 -7.41 1.59
C GLY A 263 46.18 -6.19 1.08
N SER A 264 46.92 -5.17 0.67
CA SER A 264 46.38 -3.94 0.06
C SER A 264 47.30 -3.45 -1.04
N GLY A 265 46.75 -3.06 -2.19
CA GLY A 265 47.52 -2.56 -3.33
C GLY A 265 46.65 -1.82 -4.35
N GLY A 266 47.16 -1.67 -5.58
CA GLY A 266 46.47 -0.97 -6.67
C GLY A 266 45.09 -1.55 -7.02
N PHE A 267 44.89 -2.84 -6.74
CA PHE A 267 43.64 -3.58 -6.99
C PHE A 267 42.66 -3.54 -5.80
N GLY A 268 42.95 -2.73 -4.78
CA GLY A 268 42.14 -2.59 -3.58
C GLY A 268 42.68 -3.38 -2.37
N LYS A 269 41.77 -3.74 -1.46
CA LYS A 269 42.09 -4.45 -0.21
C LYS A 269 41.52 -5.86 -0.24
N VAL A 270 42.26 -6.83 0.30
CA VAL A 270 41.82 -8.23 0.39
C VAL A 270 41.74 -8.63 1.85
N TYR A 271 40.60 -9.14 2.27
CA TYR A 271 40.33 -9.57 3.64
C TYR A 271 40.09 -11.07 3.69
N ARG A 272 40.52 -11.71 4.76
CA ARG A 272 40.10 -13.05 5.12
C ARG A 272 38.67 -13.01 5.63
N GLY A 273 37.87 -14.01 5.28
CA GLY A 273 36.52 -14.15 5.79
C GLY A 273 36.13 -15.60 5.99
N VAL A 274 35.14 -15.83 6.86
CA VAL A 274 34.51 -17.14 7.03
C VAL A 274 33.02 -17.02 6.77
N LEU A 275 32.53 -17.68 5.71
CA LEU A 275 31.13 -17.57 5.31
C LEU A 275 30.20 -18.08 6.43
N PRO A 276 29.21 -17.30 6.88
CA PRO A 276 28.40 -17.66 8.05
C PRO A 276 27.65 -18.99 7.92
N SER A 277 27.16 -19.30 6.72
CA SER A 277 26.30 -20.46 6.40
C SER A 277 27.09 -21.75 6.19
N SER A 278 28.17 -21.71 5.40
CA SER A 278 28.95 -22.90 5.03
C SER A 278 30.20 -23.12 5.88
N LYS A 279 30.62 -22.11 6.67
CA LYS A 279 31.90 -22.10 7.42
C LYS A 279 33.14 -22.21 6.54
N VAL A 280 33.01 -21.98 5.24
CA VAL A 280 34.12 -21.98 4.29
C VAL A 280 34.93 -20.70 4.44
N GLU A 281 36.27 -20.83 4.43
CA GLU A 281 37.20 -19.71 4.44
C GLU A 281 37.34 -19.13 3.03
N VAL A 282 37.24 -17.81 2.93
CA VAL A 282 37.24 -17.08 1.65
C VAL A 282 38.17 -15.88 1.72
N ALA A 283 38.68 -15.47 0.55
CA ALA A 283 39.34 -14.19 0.37
C ALA A 283 38.35 -13.19 -0.27
N VAL A 284 38.12 -12.07 0.41
CA VAL A 284 37.17 -11.02 0.03
C VAL A 284 37.96 -9.80 -0.46
N LYS A 285 38.05 -9.62 -1.78
CA LYS A 285 38.74 -8.51 -2.44
C LYS A 285 37.76 -7.35 -2.65
N THR A 286 37.95 -6.26 -1.93
CA THR A 286 37.22 -4.99 -2.12
C THR A 286 38.00 -4.10 -3.07
N ILE A 287 37.42 -3.79 -4.23
CA ILE A 287 38.04 -2.94 -5.25
C ILE A 287 37.80 -1.47 -4.91
N SER A 288 38.83 -0.65 -5.06
CA SER A 288 38.71 0.80 -4.84
C SER A 288 37.73 1.43 -5.84
N HIS A 289 36.71 2.09 -5.30
CA HIS A 289 35.63 2.71 -6.09
C HIS A 289 36.00 4.04 -6.77
N ASP A 290 37.21 4.58 -6.53
CA ASP A 290 37.59 5.94 -6.91
C ASP A 290 37.95 6.11 -8.40
N SER A 291 37.72 5.10 -9.26
CA SER A 291 38.07 5.21 -10.69
C SER A 291 37.18 4.37 -11.63
N ARG A 292 36.99 4.87 -12.87
CA ARG A 292 36.40 4.10 -13.98
C ARG A 292 37.22 2.84 -14.30
N GLN A 293 38.48 2.79 -13.88
CA GLN A 293 39.38 1.67 -14.07
C GLN A 293 39.01 0.50 -13.12
N GLY A 294 38.71 0.77 -11.85
CA GLY A 294 38.30 -0.27 -10.91
C GLY A 294 37.03 -1.03 -11.32
N LEU A 295 36.04 -0.33 -11.89
CA LEU A 295 34.85 -0.99 -12.46
C LEU A 295 35.19 -1.87 -13.67
N ARG A 296 36.12 -1.44 -14.54
CA ARG A 296 36.56 -2.24 -15.69
C ARG A 296 37.27 -3.50 -15.24
N GLU A 297 38.16 -3.40 -14.24
CA GLU A 297 38.86 -4.55 -13.66
C GLU A 297 37.89 -5.53 -13.00
N PHE A 298 36.92 -5.03 -12.24
CA PHE A 298 35.86 -5.83 -11.64
C PHE A 298 35.08 -6.64 -12.69
N VAL A 299 34.64 -5.98 -13.77
CA VAL A 299 33.88 -6.64 -14.84
C VAL A 299 34.75 -7.63 -15.61
N ALA A 300 35.99 -7.26 -15.94
CA ALA A 300 36.92 -8.16 -16.62
C ALA A 300 37.14 -9.44 -15.83
N GLU A 301 37.34 -9.31 -14.52
CA GLU A 301 37.58 -10.44 -13.63
C GLU A 301 36.35 -11.36 -13.49
N ILE A 302 35.14 -10.81 -13.36
CA ILE A 302 33.89 -11.60 -13.34
C ILE A 302 33.68 -12.34 -14.66
N VAL A 303 33.87 -11.65 -15.79
CA VAL A 303 33.62 -12.21 -17.13
C VAL A 303 34.64 -13.31 -17.45
N CYS A 304 35.91 -13.11 -17.13
CA CYS A 304 36.94 -14.12 -17.34
C CYS A 304 36.77 -15.29 -16.36
N MET A 305 36.73 -15.03 -15.05
CA MET A 305 36.80 -16.08 -14.04
C MET A 305 35.47 -16.75 -13.71
N GLY A 306 34.35 -16.19 -14.16
CA GLY A 306 33.02 -16.74 -13.88
C GLY A 306 32.81 -18.16 -14.41
N ARG A 307 33.53 -18.56 -15.47
CA ARG A 307 33.41 -19.89 -16.09
C ARG A 307 34.73 -20.68 -16.13
N LEU A 308 35.85 -20.07 -15.77
CA LEU A 308 37.13 -20.76 -15.71
C LEU A 308 37.18 -21.60 -14.43
N SER A 309 37.53 -22.88 -14.57
CA SER A 309 37.79 -23.77 -13.44
C SER A 309 38.96 -24.67 -13.76
N HIS A 310 40.08 -24.46 -13.08
CA HIS A 310 41.30 -25.23 -13.27
C HIS A 310 42.09 -25.24 -11.97
N ARG A 311 42.73 -26.38 -11.63
CA ARG A 311 43.46 -26.58 -10.37
C ARG A 311 44.63 -25.59 -10.14
N ASN A 312 45.10 -24.93 -11.20
CA ASN A 312 46.17 -23.94 -11.16
C ASN A 312 45.68 -22.51 -11.42
N LEU A 313 44.37 -22.26 -11.28
CA LEU A 313 43.78 -20.93 -11.30
C LEU A 313 43.00 -20.71 -10.00
N VAL A 314 43.09 -19.51 -9.43
CA VAL A 314 42.38 -19.17 -8.18
C VAL A 314 40.88 -19.09 -8.47
N GLN A 315 40.07 -19.94 -7.84
CA GLN A 315 38.65 -20.01 -8.14
C GLN A 315 37.90 -18.76 -7.64
N LEU A 316 37.22 -18.07 -8.56
CA LEU A 316 36.23 -17.05 -8.22
C LEU A 316 34.94 -17.76 -7.78
N LEU A 317 34.56 -17.58 -6.52
CA LEU A 317 33.34 -18.14 -5.94
C LEU A 317 32.12 -17.26 -6.24
N GLY A 318 32.34 -15.96 -6.38
CA GLY A 318 31.26 -15.01 -6.56
C GLY A 318 31.66 -13.56 -6.38
N TYR A 319 30.65 -12.69 -6.39
CA TYR A 319 30.85 -11.25 -6.30
C TYR A 319 29.71 -10.58 -5.51
N CYS A 320 29.96 -9.36 -5.06
CA CYS A 320 28.95 -8.48 -4.47
C CYS A 320 29.12 -7.07 -5.03
N ARG A 321 28.03 -6.48 -5.52
CA ARG A 321 28.00 -5.09 -6.01
C ARG A 321 26.86 -4.33 -5.33
N ARG A 322 27.17 -3.23 -4.64
CA ARG A 322 26.17 -2.41 -3.96
C ARG A 322 26.67 -0.99 -3.68
N LYS A 323 25.93 0.05 -4.11
CA LYS A 323 26.17 1.45 -3.73
C LYS A 323 27.63 1.92 -3.85
N GLY A 324 28.33 1.49 -4.91
CA GLY A 324 29.75 1.81 -5.13
C GLY A 324 30.73 0.77 -4.57
N GLU A 325 30.28 -0.16 -3.74
CA GLU A 325 31.07 -1.31 -3.30
C GLU A 325 31.18 -2.34 -4.43
N LEU A 326 32.41 -2.66 -4.82
CA LEU A 326 32.75 -3.68 -5.80
C LEU A 326 33.59 -4.74 -5.09
N ILE A 327 33.04 -5.94 -4.90
CA ILE A 327 33.65 -6.98 -4.06
C ILE A 327 33.67 -8.31 -4.81
N LEU A 328 34.83 -8.96 -4.81
CA LEU A 328 35.05 -10.29 -5.37
C LEU A 328 35.38 -11.27 -4.25
N VAL A 329 34.91 -12.51 -4.40
CA VAL A 329 35.03 -13.56 -3.37
C VAL A 329 35.72 -14.77 -4.00
N TYR A 330 36.86 -15.16 -3.44
CA TYR A 330 37.68 -16.28 -3.90
C TYR A 330 37.85 -17.33 -2.80
N ASP A 331 38.32 -18.50 -3.21
CA ASP A 331 38.93 -19.45 -2.28
C ASP A 331 40.08 -18.79 -1.51
N TYR A 332 40.16 -19.11 -0.22
CA TYR A 332 41.25 -18.62 0.62
C TYR A 332 42.52 -19.45 0.42
N MET A 333 43.62 -18.76 0.07
CA MET A 333 44.93 -19.36 -0.17
C MET A 333 45.79 -19.23 1.08
N GLN A 334 46.00 -20.35 1.78
CA GLN A 334 46.55 -20.39 3.14
C GLN A 334 47.98 -19.87 3.22
N ASN A 335 48.77 -20.11 2.17
CA ASN A 335 50.17 -19.69 2.13
C ASN A 335 50.36 -18.30 1.49
N GLY A 336 49.31 -17.68 0.96
CA GLY A 336 49.41 -16.35 0.33
C GLY A 336 50.20 -16.38 -0.98
N SER A 337 50.84 -15.26 -1.33
CA SER A 337 51.49 -15.04 -2.62
C SER A 337 52.95 -15.52 -2.67
N LEU A 338 53.39 -15.96 -3.86
CA LEU A 338 54.72 -16.54 -4.09
C LEU A 338 55.85 -15.53 -3.87
N ASP A 339 55.64 -14.25 -4.19
CA ASP A 339 56.62 -13.17 -3.96
C ASP A 339 57.08 -13.07 -2.50
N LYS A 340 56.19 -13.35 -1.53
CA LYS A 340 56.53 -13.40 -0.10
C LYS A 340 57.54 -14.51 0.23
N PHE A 341 57.52 -15.62 -0.50
CA PHE A 341 58.49 -16.72 -0.32
C PHE A 341 59.79 -16.49 -1.10
N LEU A 342 59.74 -15.74 -2.20
CA LEU A 342 60.91 -15.47 -3.04
C LEU A 342 61.74 -14.30 -2.53
N PHE A 343 61.08 -13.25 -2.03
CA PHE A 343 61.70 -11.98 -1.67
C PHE A 343 61.46 -11.58 -0.21
N GLY A 344 60.57 -12.28 0.51
CA GLY A 344 60.33 -12.03 1.93
C GLY A 344 61.36 -12.68 2.84
N ASN A 345 61.44 -12.18 4.07
CA ASN A 345 62.35 -12.67 5.12
C ASN A 345 61.75 -13.81 5.97
N GLU A 346 60.51 -14.22 5.69
CA GLU A 346 59.79 -15.27 6.42
C GLU A 346 59.94 -16.62 5.68
N LYS A 347 60.53 -17.63 6.32
CA LYS A 347 60.75 -18.96 5.73
C LYS A 347 59.58 -19.90 6.02
N PRO A 348 59.17 -20.75 5.06
CA PRO A 348 60.00 -21.84 4.55
C PRO A 348 60.67 -21.54 3.21
N ASN A 349 61.98 -21.77 3.10
CA ASN A 349 62.70 -21.69 1.82
C ASN A 349 62.07 -22.70 0.83
N LEU A 350 61.41 -22.21 -0.22
CA LEU A 350 60.97 -23.05 -1.33
C LEU A 350 62.20 -23.69 -1.99
N CYS A 351 62.42 -24.98 -1.75
CA CYS A 351 63.49 -25.73 -2.40
C CYS A 351 63.26 -25.82 -3.90
N TRP A 352 64.32 -26.08 -4.67
CA TRP A 352 64.24 -26.09 -6.14
C TRP A 352 63.13 -27.02 -6.70
N PRO A 353 62.96 -28.27 -6.21
CA PRO A 353 61.86 -29.12 -6.66
C PRO A 353 60.48 -28.48 -6.45
N ARG A 354 60.30 -27.74 -5.35
CA ARG A 354 59.03 -27.06 -5.05
C ARG A 354 58.80 -25.86 -5.96
N ARG A 355 59.84 -25.07 -6.23
CA ARG A 355 59.78 -23.96 -7.21
C ARG A 355 59.42 -24.47 -8.60
N PHE A 356 60.04 -25.57 -9.02
CA PHE A 356 59.75 -26.20 -10.30
C PHE A 356 58.31 -26.72 -10.39
N HIS A 357 57.79 -27.32 -9.30
CA HIS A 357 56.39 -27.74 -9.22
C HIS A 357 55.42 -26.56 -9.35
N ILE A 358 55.70 -25.45 -8.66
CA ILE A 358 54.91 -24.21 -8.76
C ILE A 358 54.94 -23.67 -10.20
N LEU A 359 56.12 -23.59 -10.82
CA LEU A 359 56.27 -23.14 -12.20
C LEU A 359 55.48 -24.00 -13.19
N LYS A 360 55.54 -25.33 -13.02
CA LYS A 360 54.74 -26.27 -13.83
C LYS A 360 53.24 -26.03 -13.65
N GLY A 361 52.80 -25.73 -12.43
CA GLY A 361 51.42 -25.36 -12.15
C GLY A 361 50.99 -24.08 -12.89
N VAL A 362 51.78 -23.02 -12.80
CA VAL A 362 51.53 -21.75 -13.51
C VAL A 362 51.49 -21.98 -15.03
N ALA A 363 52.44 -22.72 -15.59
CA ALA A 363 52.46 -23.05 -17.01
C ALA A 363 51.21 -23.87 -17.43
N SER A 364 50.76 -24.81 -16.60
CA SER A 364 49.51 -25.56 -16.83
C SER A 364 48.29 -24.64 -16.82
N GLY A 365 48.26 -23.64 -15.93
CA GLY A 365 47.20 -22.64 -15.89
C GLY A 365 47.19 -21.74 -17.13
N LEU A 366 48.35 -21.29 -17.59
CA LEU A 366 48.47 -20.48 -18.81
C LEU A 366 48.10 -21.26 -20.07
N LEU A 367 48.53 -22.52 -20.19
CA LEU A 367 48.12 -23.39 -21.29
C LEU A 367 46.60 -23.51 -21.36
N TYR A 368 45.95 -23.74 -20.21
CA TYR A 368 44.50 -23.81 -20.14
C TYR A 368 43.83 -22.52 -20.62
N LEU A 369 44.33 -21.36 -20.20
CA LEU A 369 43.81 -20.05 -20.60
C LEU A 369 44.02 -19.74 -22.08
N HIS A 370 45.13 -20.19 -22.66
CA HIS A 370 45.53 -19.84 -24.03
C HIS A 370 44.99 -20.78 -25.09
N GLU A 371 44.82 -22.08 -24.76
CA GLU A 371 44.55 -23.11 -25.77
C GLU A 371 43.39 -24.05 -25.44
N GLU A 372 43.11 -24.33 -24.16
CA GLU A 372 42.15 -25.38 -23.78
C GLU A 372 40.74 -24.86 -23.46
N TRP A 373 40.58 -23.56 -23.23
CA TRP A 373 39.28 -22.92 -22.97
C TRP A 373 38.54 -22.56 -24.27
N GLU A 374 37.24 -22.22 -24.18
CA GLU A 374 36.41 -21.82 -25.35
C GLU A 374 36.94 -20.58 -26.08
N GLN A 375 37.53 -19.64 -25.32
CA GLN A 375 38.14 -18.41 -25.82
C GLN A 375 39.57 -18.28 -25.29
N VAL A 376 40.42 -17.60 -26.05
CA VAL A 376 41.77 -17.26 -25.62
C VAL A 376 41.68 -16.19 -24.55
N VAL A 377 42.19 -16.49 -23.35
CA VAL A 377 42.24 -15.56 -22.21
C VAL A 377 43.68 -15.05 -22.06
N LEU A 378 43.91 -13.78 -22.35
CA LEU A 378 45.17 -13.12 -22.03
C LEU A 378 45.13 -12.57 -20.62
N HIS A 379 46.03 -13.01 -19.74
CA HIS A 379 46.10 -12.59 -18.33
C HIS A 379 46.65 -11.16 -18.19
N ARG A 380 47.73 -10.84 -18.89
CA ARG A 380 48.38 -9.52 -19.02
C ARG A 380 49.04 -8.95 -17.75
N ASP A 381 48.99 -9.68 -16.64
CA ASP A 381 49.70 -9.33 -15.40
C ASP A 381 50.28 -10.56 -14.68
N VAL A 382 50.94 -11.47 -15.42
CA VAL A 382 51.60 -12.65 -14.83
C VAL A 382 52.84 -12.20 -14.07
N LYS A 383 52.84 -12.37 -12.75
CA LYS A 383 53.94 -12.01 -11.83
C LYS A 383 53.88 -12.81 -10.54
N ALA A 384 54.99 -12.83 -9.79
CA ALA A 384 55.08 -13.60 -8.54
C ALA A 384 54.04 -13.21 -7.47
N SER A 385 53.60 -11.94 -7.41
CA SER A 385 52.56 -11.53 -6.45
C SER A 385 51.16 -12.04 -6.80
N ASN A 386 50.95 -12.42 -8.06
CA ASN A 386 49.66 -12.92 -8.57
C ASN A 386 49.61 -14.45 -8.61
N VAL A 387 50.71 -15.13 -8.25
CA VAL A 387 50.74 -16.58 -8.03
C VAL A 387 50.50 -16.84 -6.55
N LEU A 388 49.33 -17.40 -6.22
CA LEU A 388 48.96 -17.77 -4.86
C LEU A 388 49.25 -19.24 -4.59
N LEU A 389 49.52 -19.56 -3.33
CA LEU A 389 49.87 -20.88 -2.86
C LEU A 389 48.77 -21.43 -1.94
N ASP A 390 48.22 -22.59 -2.30
CA ASP A 390 47.31 -23.34 -1.44
C ASP A 390 48.06 -23.99 -0.25
N ALA A 391 47.33 -24.67 0.63
CA ALA A 391 47.89 -25.37 1.80
C ALA A 391 49.03 -26.34 1.45
N ASP A 392 48.97 -26.97 0.27
CA ASP A 392 49.95 -27.92 -0.25
C ASP A 392 50.98 -27.24 -1.16
N LEU A 393 51.17 -25.92 -1.04
CA LEU A 393 52.07 -25.06 -1.84
C LEU A 393 52.03 -25.37 -3.35
N ASN A 394 50.84 -25.67 -3.89
CA ASN A 394 50.63 -25.68 -5.33
C ASN A 394 50.40 -24.24 -5.82
N GLY A 395 51.00 -23.91 -6.95
CA GLY A 395 50.85 -22.60 -7.58
C GLY A 395 49.52 -22.48 -8.29
N GLN A 396 48.77 -21.42 -7.97
CA GLN A 396 47.56 -21.03 -8.68
C GLN A 396 47.64 -19.56 -9.11
N LEU A 397 47.38 -19.30 -10.39
CA LEU A 397 47.38 -17.94 -10.93
C LEU A 397 46.06 -17.24 -10.60
N GLY A 398 46.16 -16.02 -10.07
CA GLY A 398 45.02 -15.17 -9.74
C GLY A 398 45.21 -13.74 -10.27
N ASP A 399 44.24 -12.89 -9.96
CA ASP A 399 44.18 -11.47 -10.35
C ASP A 399 44.01 -11.22 -11.85
N PHE A 400 42.78 -11.39 -12.32
CA PHE A 400 42.40 -11.27 -13.73
C PHE A 400 41.85 -9.87 -14.09
N GLY A 401 42.13 -8.86 -13.27
CA GLY A 401 41.60 -7.50 -13.48
C GLY A 401 42.01 -6.88 -14.81
N LEU A 402 43.16 -7.26 -15.37
CA LEU A 402 43.65 -6.76 -16.66
C LEU A 402 43.39 -7.72 -17.84
N ALA A 403 42.70 -8.83 -17.58
CA ALA A 403 42.53 -9.90 -18.54
C ALA A 403 41.64 -9.51 -19.74
N ARG A 404 41.82 -10.22 -20.85
CA ARG A 404 41.08 -10.02 -22.10
C ARG A 404 40.73 -11.34 -22.76
N LEU A 405 39.52 -11.40 -23.32
CA LEU A 405 39.00 -12.53 -24.08
C LEU A 405 39.10 -12.26 -25.59
N TYR A 406 39.52 -13.27 -26.34
CA TYR A 406 39.55 -13.27 -27.79
C TYR A 406 39.04 -14.61 -28.33
N ASP A 407 38.38 -14.59 -29.49
CA ASP A 407 38.04 -15.83 -30.18
C ASP A 407 39.29 -16.50 -30.73
N HIS A 408 39.29 -17.84 -30.77
CA HIS A 408 40.37 -18.61 -31.36
C HIS A 408 40.60 -18.22 -32.82
N GLY A 409 41.83 -17.85 -33.17
CA GLY A 409 42.20 -17.41 -34.52
C GLY A 409 41.89 -15.94 -34.83
N ALA A 410 41.35 -15.16 -33.88
CA ALA A 410 41.15 -13.73 -34.06
C ALA A 410 42.48 -12.95 -34.07
N ASN A 411 42.55 -11.89 -34.89
CA ASN A 411 43.72 -11.02 -34.90
C ASN A 411 43.77 -10.14 -33.64
N PRO A 412 44.94 -10.05 -32.96
CA PRO A 412 45.11 -9.20 -31.79
C PRO A 412 44.85 -7.73 -32.12
N GLN A 413 43.85 -7.15 -31.46
CA GLN A 413 43.53 -5.72 -31.59
C GLN A 413 44.48 -4.87 -30.75
N THR A 414 44.63 -3.59 -31.11
CA THR A 414 45.38 -2.63 -30.29
C THR A 414 44.65 -2.41 -28.96
N THR A 415 45.39 -2.51 -27.86
CA THR A 415 44.90 -2.34 -26.50
C THR A 415 45.72 -1.29 -25.78
N HIS A 416 45.20 -0.73 -24.68
CA HIS A 416 46.03 0.06 -23.79
C HIS A 416 47.15 -0.81 -23.22
N VAL A 417 48.39 -0.30 -23.26
CA VAL A 417 49.54 -0.93 -22.59
C VAL A 417 49.28 -0.88 -21.09
N VAL A 418 49.08 -2.05 -20.49
CA VAL A 418 48.83 -2.26 -19.06
C VAL A 418 49.61 -3.48 -18.60
N GLY A 419 49.89 -3.57 -17.30
CA GLY A 419 50.68 -4.63 -16.67
C GLY A 419 51.82 -4.04 -15.84
N THR A 420 52.55 -4.91 -15.14
CA THR A 420 53.58 -4.49 -14.19
C THR A 420 54.93 -4.23 -14.87
N VAL A 421 55.51 -3.05 -14.64
CA VAL A 421 56.85 -2.69 -15.15
C VAL A 421 57.89 -3.72 -14.68
N GLY A 422 58.71 -4.22 -15.62
CA GLY A 422 59.65 -5.32 -15.38
C GLY A 422 59.13 -6.70 -15.80
N TYR A 423 57.81 -6.84 -16.01
CA TYR A 423 57.15 -8.05 -16.53
C TYR A 423 56.51 -7.83 -17.91
N LEU A 424 56.52 -6.58 -18.42
CA LEU A 424 55.96 -6.25 -19.73
C LEU A 424 56.86 -6.75 -20.87
N ALA A 425 56.27 -7.50 -21.80
CA ALA A 425 56.94 -7.93 -23.01
C ALA A 425 57.33 -6.72 -23.91
N PRO A 426 58.53 -6.70 -24.51
CA PRO A 426 59.03 -5.55 -25.27
C PRO A 426 58.15 -5.21 -26.48
N GLU A 427 57.57 -6.21 -27.15
CA GLU A 427 56.68 -6.05 -28.30
C GLU A 427 55.36 -5.34 -27.96
N LEU A 428 54.88 -5.47 -26.71
CA LEU A 428 53.68 -4.80 -26.24
C LEU A 428 53.91 -3.28 -26.16
N THR A 429 55.09 -2.85 -25.72
CA THR A 429 55.46 -1.42 -25.65
C THR A 429 55.60 -0.78 -27.03
N ARG A 430 55.94 -1.57 -28.06
CA ARG A 430 56.14 -1.10 -29.44
C ARG A 430 54.86 -1.11 -30.27
N THR A 431 54.00 -2.11 -30.08
CA THR A 431 52.86 -2.37 -30.96
C THR A 431 51.50 -2.15 -30.30
N SER A 432 51.45 -2.05 -28.97
CA SER A 432 50.23 -2.01 -28.18
C SER A 432 49.30 -3.22 -28.43
N LYS A 433 49.82 -4.33 -28.96
CA LYS A 433 49.08 -5.56 -29.21
C LYS A 433 49.52 -6.62 -28.20
N ALA A 434 48.58 -7.06 -27.36
CA ALA A 434 48.80 -8.18 -26.44
C ALA A 434 48.48 -9.50 -27.15
N THR A 435 49.32 -10.51 -26.95
CA THR A 435 49.16 -11.87 -27.50
C THR A 435 49.43 -12.91 -26.40
N THR A 436 49.19 -14.19 -26.65
CA THR A 436 49.54 -15.27 -25.70
C THR A 436 51.03 -15.28 -25.36
N SER A 437 51.89 -14.90 -26.31
CA SER A 437 53.33 -14.73 -26.09
C SER A 437 53.67 -13.62 -25.09
N THR A 438 52.77 -12.65 -24.85
CA THR A 438 53.03 -11.60 -23.85
C THR A 438 52.83 -12.08 -22.41
N ASP A 439 52.14 -13.21 -22.21
CA ASP A 439 51.96 -13.87 -20.91
C ASP A 439 52.99 -15.01 -20.66
N SER A 440 53.65 -15.47 -21.73
CA SER A 440 54.62 -16.57 -21.72
C SER A 440 56.02 -16.07 -21.41
#